data_AF-A0A7J5W6X5-F1
#
_entry.id   AF-A0A7J5W6X5-F1
#
_cell.length_a   1.000
_cell.length_b   1.000
_cell.length_c   1.000
_cell.angle_alpha   90.00
_cell.angle_beta   90.00
_cell.angle_gamma   90.00
#
_symmetry.space_group_name_H-M   'P 1'
#
loop_
_entity.id
_entity.type
_entity.pdbx_description
1 polymer ?
#
loop_
_entity_poly.entity_id
_entity_poly.type
_entity_poly.pdbx_seq_one_letter_code
_entity_poly.pdbx_strand_id
1 'polypeptide(L)'
;MALIPTKRSVVGVFVFPAPYDDRQERMKEFAVFWGCTIPARFPFIEKATRLVFDDLGATVHELDGHTCCPEGVLVKANDEHAFYATAARNLALVEKAGLGVVTPCNGCYSTFKEAQSHLTTDWRLKDEINEKLAAQDLRYDGKAQVTHFAEWLSEEMGGALVASKLKKPFWGMRIAVHYGCHLLRPSPAVRWDDPLNPTKVEALIAALGATVVDYATKMQCCGNALDRVGEREGSLAFARRKLMDLMGNDVDALVVVCPSCFQQFDLNQAALQRAKEDVNVPVLYLSELIALGMGHSAEEIGLDMHRVSVDPFLEKWDDRQADKVRLASLFDVSLLSKCVNCQACKDDCPVCKVDPSYQPTEIMERLLRGEIDEVLADPQVWKCLECYTCQELCPSRIGMADAFRKLKELAMEAGTGPEQVSAAYDTFRKTGMLGAPRESARKKLGLAPLPATGGEALARLLADDSEGDE
;
A
#
# COMPACT_ATOMS: atom_id res chain seq x y z
N MET A 1 29.16 49.78 51.97
CA MET A 1 28.32 49.28 50.86
C MET A 1 28.99 48.02 50.34
N ALA A 2 28.38 46.86 50.58
CA ALA A 2 29.03 45.56 50.56
C ALA A 2 29.32 45.03 49.14
N LEU A 3 30.45 44.33 49.02
CA LEU A 3 30.89 43.56 47.86
C LEU A 3 29.92 42.39 47.59
N ILE A 4 29.45 42.27 46.36
CA ILE A 4 28.63 41.15 45.88
C ILE A 4 29.57 40.08 45.28
N PRO A 5 29.51 38.80 45.70
CA PRO A 5 30.33 37.75 45.13
C PRO A 5 29.67 37.14 43.88
N THR A 6 30.44 36.97 42.81
CA THR A 6 30.05 36.26 41.59
C THR A 6 30.05 34.74 41.84
N LYS A 7 28.87 34.11 41.77
CA LYS A 7 28.73 32.63 41.74
C LYS A 7 29.18 32.11 40.37
N ARG A 8 30.16 31.18 40.38
CA ARG A 8 30.49 30.33 39.22
C ARG A 8 29.36 29.33 39.01
N SER A 9 28.76 29.32 37.82
CA SER A 9 27.85 28.24 37.41
C SER A 9 28.65 27.01 37.01
N VAL A 10 28.33 25.88 37.64
CA VAL A 10 28.75 24.55 37.19
C VAL A 10 27.95 24.23 35.94
N VAL A 11 28.59 24.29 34.78
CA VAL A 11 28.00 23.83 33.52
C VAL A 11 28.09 22.30 33.53
N GLY A 12 26.94 21.65 33.76
CA GLY A 12 26.80 20.22 33.50
C GLY A 12 27.01 19.98 32.01
N VAL A 13 27.92 19.06 31.69
CA VAL A 13 28.14 18.58 30.33
C VAL A 13 26.87 17.84 29.90
N PHE A 14 26.01 18.51 29.13
CA PHE A 14 24.99 17.84 28.34
C PHE A 14 25.73 16.97 27.31
N VAL A 15 25.71 15.66 27.52
CA VAL A 15 26.08 14.71 26.48
C VAL A 15 25.00 14.84 25.40
N PHE A 16 25.34 15.52 24.32
CA PHE A 16 24.49 15.57 23.12
C PHE A 16 24.34 14.14 22.58
N PRO A 17 23.14 13.71 22.15
CA PRO A 17 22.99 12.45 21.44
C PRO A 17 23.89 12.46 20.19
N ALA A 18 24.43 11.29 19.85
CA ALA A 18 25.35 11.12 18.73
C ALA A 18 24.80 11.78 17.43
N PRO A 19 25.68 12.34 16.58
CA PRO A 19 25.30 12.95 15.31
C PRO A 19 24.47 11.97 14.47
N TYR A 20 23.52 12.52 13.71
CA TYR A 20 22.52 11.78 12.92
C TYR A 20 23.12 10.68 12.02
N ASP A 21 24.32 10.91 11.47
CA ASP A 21 25.07 10.00 10.59
C ASP A 21 25.48 8.69 11.29
N ASP A 22 25.99 8.80 12.52
CA ASP A 22 26.46 7.68 13.35
C ASP A 22 25.30 6.82 13.89
N ARG A 23 24.05 7.33 13.87
CA ARG A 23 22.86 6.52 14.15
C ARG A 23 22.41 5.70 12.93
N GLN A 24 22.46 6.28 11.73
CA GLN A 24 22.13 5.55 10.50
C GLN A 24 23.11 4.40 10.23
N GLU A 25 24.40 4.60 10.50
CA GLU A 25 25.42 3.56 10.28
C GLU A 25 25.26 2.40 11.27
N ARG A 26 25.03 2.69 12.57
CA ARG A 26 24.72 1.67 13.60
C ARG A 26 23.41 0.93 13.40
N MET A 27 22.43 1.51 12.68
CA MET A 27 21.14 0.85 12.45
C MET A 27 21.05 0.16 11.08
N LYS A 28 22.11 0.21 10.29
CA LYS A 28 22.35 -0.76 9.21
C LYS A 28 22.94 -2.05 9.72
N GLU A 29 23.55 -2.06 10.91
CA GLU A 29 24.14 -3.25 11.51
C GLU A 29 23.40 -3.65 12.79
N PHE A 30 22.70 -4.80 12.79
CA PHE A 30 21.89 -5.20 13.93
C PHE A 30 21.78 -6.72 14.06
N ALA A 31 21.39 -7.17 15.26
CA ALA A 31 20.94 -8.53 15.47
C ALA A 31 19.50 -8.69 14.95
N VAL A 32 19.19 -9.81 14.28
CA VAL A 32 17.81 -10.14 13.93
C VAL A 32 17.26 -11.17 14.90
N PHE A 33 16.02 -10.95 15.33
CA PHE A 33 15.28 -11.90 16.14
C PHE A 33 14.06 -12.43 15.37
N TRP A 34 14.20 -13.63 14.81
CA TRP A 34 13.15 -14.27 14.01
C TRP A 34 11.96 -14.78 14.83
N GLY A 35 12.14 -14.92 16.14
CA GLY A 35 11.17 -15.59 17.01
C GLY A 35 11.06 -17.08 16.71
N CYS A 36 9.92 -17.67 17.07
CA CYS A 36 9.71 -19.12 16.93
C CYS A 36 8.89 -19.49 15.69
N THR A 37 7.87 -18.71 15.34
CA THR A 37 6.92 -19.08 14.28
C THR A 37 7.52 -18.97 12.89
N ILE A 38 8.28 -17.91 12.61
CA ILE A 38 8.88 -17.68 11.28
C ILE A 38 9.78 -18.86 10.87
N PRO A 39 10.83 -19.22 11.62
CA PRO A 39 11.72 -20.30 11.19
C PRO A 39 11.03 -21.68 11.21
N ALA A 40 10.06 -21.90 12.12
CA ALA A 40 9.43 -23.22 12.29
C ALA A 40 8.21 -23.47 11.37
N ARG A 41 7.60 -22.43 10.82
CA ARG A 41 6.33 -22.53 10.05
C ARG A 41 6.35 -21.75 8.75
N PHE A 42 6.99 -20.59 8.71
CA PHE A 42 6.94 -19.67 7.58
C PHE A 42 8.35 -19.21 7.16
N PRO A 43 9.24 -20.13 6.77
CA PRO A 43 10.63 -19.80 6.42
C PRO A 43 10.73 -18.86 5.20
N PHE A 44 9.71 -18.84 4.33
CA PHE A 44 9.63 -17.88 3.23
C PHE A 44 9.56 -16.40 3.71
N ILE A 45 8.99 -16.14 4.90
CA ILE A 45 9.01 -14.79 5.50
C ILE A 45 10.45 -14.39 5.85
N GLU A 46 11.22 -15.32 6.40
CA GLU A 46 12.64 -15.11 6.68
C GLU A 46 13.42 -14.85 5.39
N LYS A 47 13.24 -15.70 4.38
CA LYS A 47 13.83 -15.54 3.05
C LYS A 47 13.54 -14.16 2.46
N ALA A 48 12.27 -13.75 2.40
CA ALA A 48 11.87 -12.43 1.92
C ALA A 48 12.50 -11.28 2.72
N THR A 49 12.53 -11.41 4.05
CA THR A 49 13.09 -10.36 4.92
C THR A 49 14.59 -10.20 4.71
N ARG A 50 15.33 -11.31 4.53
CA ARG A 50 16.76 -11.28 4.21
C ARG A 50 17.05 -10.60 2.87
N LEU A 51 16.27 -10.93 1.83
CA LEU A 51 16.40 -10.27 0.52
C LEU A 51 16.24 -8.75 0.65
N VAL A 52 15.23 -8.30 1.39
CA VAL A 52 15.02 -6.86 1.63
C VAL A 52 16.17 -6.24 2.44
N PHE A 53 16.73 -6.94 3.42
CA PHE A 53 17.91 -6.47 4.15
C PHE A 53 19.12 -6.32 3.22
N ASP A 54 19.37 -7.28 2.35
CA ASP A 54 20.49 -7.28 1.40
C ASP A 54 20.35 -6.12 0.38
N ASP A 55 19.16 -5.93 -0.21
CA ASP A 55 18.88 -4.86 -1.18
C ASP A 55 19.02 -3.44 -0.58
N LEU A 56 18.75 -3.33 0.71
CA LEU A 56 18.87 -2.12 1.51
C LEU A 56 20.26 -1.94 2.13
N GLY A 57 21.15 -2.92 1.99
CA GLY A 57 22.54 -2.87 2.45
C GLY A 57 22.68 -2.96 3.97
N ALA A 58 21.81 -3.72 4.63
CA ALA A 58 21.92 -4.01 6.05
C ALA A 58 22.90 -5.16 6.32
N THR A 59 23.68 -5.05 7.40
CA THR A 59 24.51 -6.13 7.95
C THR A 59 23.74 -6.78 9.10
N VAL A 60 23.33 -8.04 8.89
CA VAL A 60 22.43 -8.73 9.82
C VAL A 60 23.18 -9.83 10.56
N HIS A 61 23.09 -9.79 11.88
CA HIS A 61 23.71 -10.77 12.78
C HIS A 61 22.69 -11.69 13.41
N GLU A 62 23.03 -12.97 13.51
CA GLU A 62 22.26 -13.95 14.27
C GLU A 62 23.03 -14.29 15.52
N LEU A 63 22.40 -14.10 16.68
CA LEU A 63 23.04 -14.36 17.96
C LEU A 63 22.67 -15.75 18.46
N ASP A 64 23.69 -16.51 18.85
CA ASP A 64 23.52 -17.83 19.44
C ASP A 64 22.74 -17.77 20.76
N GLY A 65 21.93 -18.80 20.99
CA GLY A 65 21.26 -19.03 22.27
C GLY A 65 19.95 -18.26 22.48
N HIS A 66 19.45 -17.54 21.48
CA HIS A 66 18.07 -17.04 21.49
C HIS A 66 17.05 -18.17 21.63
N THR A 67 15.97 -17.88 22.36
CA THR A 67 14.84 -18.79 22.56
C THR A 67 13.54 -18.11 22.12
N CYS A 68 12.38 -18.53 22.64
CA CYS A 68 11.13 -17.80 22.45
C CYS A 68 11.21 -16.39 23.06
N CYS A 69 10.47 -15.44 22.51
CA CYS A 69 10.37 -14.07 23.01
C CYS A 69 9.67 -13.91 24.36
N PRO A 70 9.39 -15.00 25.10
CA PRO A 70 8.07 -15.51 25.52
C PRO A 70 6.81 -14.76 25.06
N GLU A 71 5.77 -15.51 24.70
CA GLU A 71 4.47 -14.94 24.35
C GLU A 71 3.62 -14.66 25.60
N GLY A 72 2.95 -13.50 25.64
CA GLY A 72 2.25 -13.00 26.82
C GLY A 72 1.02 -13.80 27.24
N VAL A 73 0.17 -14.21 26.30
CA VAL A 73 -1.07 -14.94 26.60
C VAL A 73 -0.78 -16.32 27.22
N LEU A 74 0.30 -16.97 26.79
CA LEU A 74 0.70 -18.29 27.30
C LEU A 74 1.63 -18.20 28.51
N VAL A 75 2.78 -17.53 28.37
CA VAL A 75 3.85 -17.60 29.37
C VAL A 75 3.56 -16.67 30.54
N LYS A 76 3.26 -15.39 30.26
CA LYS A 76 3.03 -14.40 31.33
C LYS A 76 1.83 -14.74 32.21
N ALA A 77 0.78 -15.31 31.61
CA ALA A 77 -0.41 -15.75 32.34
C ALA A 77 -0.13 -16.89 33.34
N ASN A 78 0.88 -17.72 33.08
CA ASN A 78 1.26 -18.82 33.97
C ASN A 78 2.37 -18.41 34.95
N ASP A 79 3.37 -17.67 34.48
CA ASP A 79 4.50 -17.23 35.29
C ASP A 79 5.07 -15.92 34.71
N GLU A 80 4.73 -14.82 35.38
CA GLU A 80 5.18 -13.48 35.01
C GLU A 80 6.71 -13.32 35.20
N HIS A 81 7.30 -13.97 36.21
CA HIS A 81 8.74 -13.94 36.41
C HIS A 81 9.44 -14.65 35.24
N ALA A 82 8.97 -15.83 34.82
CA ALA A 82 9.52 -16.54 33.67
C ALA A 82 9.42 -15.72 32.38
N PHE A 83 8.32 -14.97 32.19
CA PHE A 83 8.14 -14.07 31.06
C PHE A 83 9.23 -12.98 31.02
N TYR A 84 9.38 -12.19 32.09
CA TYR A 84 10.37 -11.10 32.11
C TYR A 84 11.80 -11.62 32.13
N ALA A 85 12.10 -12.70 32.87
CA ALA A 85 13.43 -13.28 32.93
C ALA A 85 13.89 -13.78 31.55
N THR A 86 13.01 -14.43 30.79
CA THR A 86 13.36 -14.92 29.45
C THR A 86 13.49 -13.79 28.43
N ALA A 87 12.60 -12.79 28.49
CA ALA A 87 12.71 -11.60 27.63
C ALA A 87 14.02 -10.84 27.91
N ALA A 88 14.34 -10.60 29.18
CA ALA A 88 15.58 -9.96 29.61
C ALA A 88 16.82 -10.78 29.22
N ARG A 89 16.79 -12.11 29.32
CA ARG A 89 17.87 -12.99 28.84
C ARG A 89 18.15 -12.78 27.36
N ASN A 90 17.11 -12.76 26.52
CA ASN A 90 17.27 -12.54 25.09
C ASN A 90 17.85 -11.15 24.79
N LEU A 91 17.38 -10.10 25.48
CA LEU A 91 17.93 -8.77 25.31
C LEU A 91 19.37 -8.65 25.85
N ALA A 92 19.73 -9.37 26.92
CA ALA A 92 21.10 -9.41 27.43
C ALA A 92 22.09 -10.01 26.42
N LEU A 93 21.67 -10.97 25.59
CA LEU A 93 22.49 -11.49 24.49
C LEU A 93 22.78 -10.40 23.46
N VAL A 94 21.76 -9.62 23.09
CA VAL A 94 21.88 -8.49 22.18
C VAL A 94 22.79 -7.40 22.76
N GLU A 95 22.63 -7.06 24.03
CA GLU A 95 23.47 -6.08 24.73
C GLU A 95 24.93 -6.54 24.84
N LYS A 96 25.17 -7.83 25.10
CA LYS A 96 26.51 -8.42 25.12
C LYS A 96 27.21 -8.34 23.77
N ALA A 97 26.45 -8.45 22.68
CA ALA A 97 26.97 -8.26 21.32
C ALA A 97 27.18 -6.78 20.95
N GLY A 98 26.66 -5.83 21.76
CA GLY A 98 26.77 -4.40 21.49
C GLY A 98 25.90 -3.91 20.33
N LEU A 99 24.85 -4.66 19.96
CA LEU A 99 23.98 -4.39 18.81
C LEU A 99 22.59 -3.89 19.24
N GLY A 100 21.85 -3.32 18.28
CA GLY A 100 20.39 -3.26 18.34
C GLY A 100 19.76 -4.57 17.88
N VAL A 101 18.45 -4.74 18.09
CA VAL A 101 17.68 -5.90 17.59
C VAL A 101 16.50 -5.48 16.72
N VAL A 102 16.40 -6.09 15.55
CA VAL A 102 15.25 -5.97 14.65
C VAL A 102 14.45 -7.28 14.66
N THR A 103 13.14 -7.18 14.78
CA THR A 103 12.22 -8.34 14.67
C THR A 103 11.14 -8.05 13.65
N PRO A 104 10.88 -8.98 12.69
CA PRO A 104 9.75 -8.88 11.79
C PRO A 104 8.43 -9.36 12.42
N CYS A 105 8.38 -9.65 13.72
CA CYS A 105 7.18 -10.14 14.41
C CYS A 105 6.66 -9.13 15.45
N ASN A 106 5.40 -8.71 15.30
CA ASN A 106 4.69 -7.88 16.29
C ASN A 106 4.74 -8.45 17.72
N GLY A 107 4.52 -9.76 17.88
CA GLY A 107 4.48 -10.37 19.21
C GLY A 107 5.82 -10.32 19.93
N CYS A 108 6.91 -10.60 19.22
CA CYS A 108 8.26 -10.50 19.77
C CYS A 108 8.61 -9.04 20.09
N TYR A 109 8.22 -8.12 19.20
CA TYR A 109 8.44 -6.69 19.36
C TYR A 109 7.75 -6.13 20.60
N SER A 110 6.44 -6.38 20.78
CA SER A 110 5.72 -5.92 21.96
C SER A 110 6.28 -6.52 23.24
N THR A 111 6.63 -7.81 23.26
CA THR A 111 7.17 -8.43 24.47
C THR A 111 8.47 -7.76 24.89
N PHE A 112 9.39 -7.52 23.96
CA PHE A 112 10.66 -6.87 24.30
C PHE A 112 10.47 -5.42 24.75
N LYS A 113 9.62 -4.64 24.08
CA LYS A 113 9.27 -3.27 24.51
C LYS A 113 8.60 -3.25 25.89
N GLU A 114 7.70 -4.19 26.15
CA GLU A 114 7.02 -4.34 27.43
C GLU A 114 8.00 -4.71 28.55
N ALA A 115 8.86 -5.70 28.32
CA ALA A 115 9.90 -6.09 29.27
C ALA A 115 10.86 -4.93 29.58
N GLN A 116 11.26 -4.17 28.55
CA GLN A 116 12.06 -2.94 28.72
C GLN A 116 11.34 -1.92 29.59
N SER A 117 10.08 -1.60 29.27
CA SER A 117 9.30 -0.63 30.03
C SER A 117 9.11 -1.09 31.48
N HIS A 118 8.79 -2.35 31.71
CA HIS A 118 8.50 -2.88 33.04
C HIS A 118 9.75 -2.92 33.92
N LEU A 119 10.84 -3.52 33.43
CA LEU A 119 12.10 -3.69 34.17
C LEU A 119 12.86 -2.37 34.37
N THR A 120 12.53 -1.32 33.60
CA THR A 120 13.02 0.04 33.89
C THR A 120 12.38 0.59 35.17
N THR A 121 11.11 0.25 35.43
CA THR A 121 10.39 0.73 36.61
C THR A 121 10.54 -0.19 37.83
N ASP A 122 10.58 -1.51 37.61
CA ASP A 122 10.81 -2.49 38.66
C ASP A 122 12.29 -2.92 38.71
N TRP A 123 13.10 -2.05 39.32
CA TRP A 123 14.53 -2.29 39.47
C TRP A 123 14.85 -3.50 40.35
N ARG A 124 13.96 -3.90 41.28
CA ARG A 124 14.18 -5.05 42.15
C ARG A 124 14.07 -6.34 41.37
N LEU A 125 13.02 -6.47 40.57
CA LEU A 125 12.86 -7.60 39.66
C LEU A 125 14.02 -7.66 38.66
N LYS A 126 14.46 -6.51 38.13
CA LYS A 126 15.63 -6.44 37.25
C LYS A 126 16.89 -6.97 37.93
N ASP A 127 17.15 -6.58 39.18
CA ASP A 127 18.31 -7.06 39.94
C ASP A 127 18.22 -8.57 40.21
N GLU A 128 17.05 -9.08 40.63
CA GLU A 128 16.83 -10.53 40.81
C GLU A 128 17.08 -11.33 39.52
N ILE A 129 16.56 -10.83 38.38
CA ILE A 129 16.81 -11.44 37.08
C ILE A 129 18.31 -11.41 36.76
N ASN A 130 19.00 -10.29 37.00
CA ASN A 130 20.43 -10.17 36.74
C ASN A 130 21.29 -11.10 37.59
N GLU A 131 20.91 -11.38 38.85
CA GLU A 131 21.57 -12.40 39.67
C GLU A 131 21.50 -13.79 39.01
N LYS A 132 20.35 -14.15 38.41
CA LYS A 132 20.17 -15.41 37.68
C LYS A 132 20.92 -15.42 36.35
N LEU A 133 20.95 -14.29 35.64
CA LEU A 133 21.65 -14.13 34.37
C LEU A 133 23.18 -14.20 34.53
N ALA A 134 23.72 -13.79 35.68
CA ALA A 134 25.16 -13.84 35.96
C ALA A 134 25.73 -15.28 35.87
N ALA A 135 24.92 -16.31 36.19
CA ALA A 135 25.31 -17.71 36.03
C ALA A 135 25.54 -18.12 34.56
N GLN A 136 25.06 -17.32 33.60
CA GLN A 136 25.25 -17.52 32.15
C GLN A 136 26.19 -16.47 31.54
N ASP A 137 26.93 -15.70 32.35
CA ASP A 137 27.76 -14.59 31.88
C ASP A 137 26.95 -13.57 31.05
N LEU A 138 25.74 -13.27 31.54
CA LEU A 138 24.81 -12.31 30.96
C LEU A 138 24.42 -11.26 31.99
N ARG A 139 24.15 -10.05 31.51
CA ARG A 139 23.58 -8.95 32.28
C ARG A 139 22.64 -8.15 31.38
N TYR A 140 21.48 -7.82 31.92
CA TYR A 140 20.49 -6.97 31.27
C TYR A 140 20.51 -5.57 31.87
N ASP A 141 20.93 -4.60 31.07
CA ASP A 141 20.97 -3.18 31.41
C ASP A 141 19.76 -2.40 30.87
N GLY A 142 19.04 -2.91 29.88
CA GLY A 142 17.84 -2.29 29.30
C GLY A 142 18.17 -1.16 28.33
N LYS A 143 19.29 -1.28 27.62
CA LYS A 143 19.83 -0.29 26.68
C LYS A 143 19.71 -0.72 25.22
N ALA A 144 19.50 -2.01 24.93
CA ALA A 144 19.35 -2.48 23.55
C ALA A 144 18.22 -1.74 22.83
N GLN A 145 18.48 -1.27 21.61
CA GLN A 145 17.42 -0.72 20.78
C GLN A 145 16.60 -1.86 20.21
N VAL A 146 15.30 -1.89 20.51
CA VAL A 146 14.36 -2.88 19.98
C VAL A 146 13.52 -2.21 18.89
N THR A 147 13.61 -2.71 17.67
CA THR A 147 12.97 -2.11 16.49
C THR A 147 12.13 -3.16 15.77
N HIS A 148 10.93 -2.79 15.31
CA HIS A 148 10.15 -3.66 14.43
C HIS A 148 10.66 -3.53 12.98
N PHE A 149 10.59 -4.57 12.16
CA PHE A 149 10.99 -4.48 10.74
C PHE A 149 10.29 -3.31 10.00
N ALA A 150 8.98 -3.15 10.20
CA ALA A 150 8.22 -2.02 9.65
C ALA A 150 8.67 -0.64 10.21
N GLU A 151 9.09 -0.58 11.48
CA GLU A 151 9.65 0.64 12.09
C GLU A 151 11.01 0.97 11.49
N TRP A 152 11.88 -0.02 11.31
CA TRP A 152 13.17 0.13 10.65
C TRP A 152 13.02 0.64 9.21
N LEU A 153 12.09 0.07 8.44
CA LEU A 153 11.78 0.55 7.09
C LEU A 153 11.27 2.00 7.08
N SER A 154 10.41 2.36 8.04
CA SER A 154 9.77 3.69 8.08
C SER A 154 10.69 4.79 8.57
N GLU A 155 11.43 4.55 9.66
CA GLU A 155 12.17 5.58 10.38
C GLU A 155 13.64 5.65 9.95
N GLU A 156 14.27 4.49 9.76
CA GLU A 156 15.72 4.42 9.53
C GLU A 156 16.04 4.48 8.04
N MET A 157 15.31 3.71 7.23
CA MET A 157 15.46 3.73 5.77
C MET A 157 14.64 4.85 5.14
N GLY A 158 13.38 4.99 5.55
CA GLY A 158 12.43 5.94 5.00
C GLY A 158 11.79 5.45 3.70
N GLY A 159 10.50 5.74 3.52
CA GLY A 159 9.73 5.26 2.36
C GLY A 159 10.32 5.66 1.01
N ALA A 160 10.95 6.84 0.90
CA ALA A 160 11.58 7.29 -0.34
C ALA A 160 12.79 6.44 -0.75
N LEU A 161 13.62 6.02 0.22
CA LEU A 161 14.77 5.17 -0.05
C LEU A 161 14.31 3.77 -0.46
N VAL A 162 13.33 3.20 0.25
CA VAL A 162 12.74 1.91 -0.10
C VAL A 162 12.16 1.98 -1.51
N ALA A 163 11.34 3.00 -1.81
CA ALA A 163 10.76 3.23 -3.13
C ALA A 163 11.82 3.34 -4.24
N SER A 164 12.96 3.99 -3.98
CA SER A 164 14.05 4.14 -4.96
C SER A 164 14.71 2.82 -5.38
N LYS A 165 14.56 1.77 -4.55
CA LYS A 165 15.09 0.43 -4.84
C LYS A 165 14.12 -0.44 -5.63
N LEU A 166 12.87 -0.01 -5.80
CA LEU A 166 11.88 -0.79 -6.54
C LEU A 166 12.21 -0.78 -8.03
N LYS A 167 12.28 -1.97 -8.62
CA LYS A 167 12.34 -2.18 -10.07
C LYS A 167 10.94 -2.16 -10.68
N LYS A 168 9.96 -2.65 -9.92
CA LYS A 168 8.55 -2.72 -10.34
C LYS A 168 7.67 -2.12 -9.22
N PRO A 169 7.16 -0.89 -9.37
CA PRO A 169 6.23 -0.29 -8.42
C PRO A 169 4.83 -0.92 -8.47
N PHE A 170 4.07 -0.78 -7.39
CA PHE A 170 2.70 -1.32 -7.25
C PHE A 170 1.62 -0.38 -7.77
N TRP A 171 1.93 0.38 -8.83
CA TRP A 171 0.97 1.30 -9.46
C TRP A 171 -0.29 0.55 -9.91
N GLY A 172 -1.46 1.14 -9.67
CA GLY A 172 -2.76 0.54 -10.01
C GLY A 172 -3.24 -0.55 -9.04
N MET A 173 -2.39 -0.98 -8.08
CA MET A 173 -2.77 -1.98 -7.07
C MET A 173 -3.42 -1.33 -5.85
N ARG A 174 -4.42 -1.99 -5.29
CA ARG A 174 -5.22 -1.60 -4.12
C ARG A 174 -4.88 -2.52 -2.95
N ILE A 175 -4.14 -2.00 -1.98
CA ILE A 175 -3.59 -2.82 -0.88
C ILE A 175 -4.20 -2.36 0.45
N ALA A 176 -4.75 -3.31 1.20
CA ALA A 176 -5.16 -3.09 2.59
C ALA A 176 -4.04 -3.47 3.56
N VAL A 177 -3.94 -2.77 4.67
CA VAL A 177 -2.95 -3.05 5.72
C VAL A 177 -3.62 -3.61 6.97
N HIS A 178 -3.06 -4.69 7.51
CA HIS A 178 -3.34 -5.16 8.86
C HIS A 178 -2.12 -4.94 9.76
N TYR A 179 -2.17 -3.85 10.53
CA TYR A 179 -1.14 -3.47 11.49
C TYR A 179 -0.92 -4.55 12.57
N GLY A 180 -1.98 -5.25 12.98
CA GLY A 180 -1.95 -6.13 14.14
C GLY A 180 -1.90 -5.36 15.46
N CYS A 181 -2.29 -6.01 16.55
CA CYS A 181 -2.41 -5.34 17.85
C CYS A 181 -1.06 -4.94 18.45
N HIS A 182 -0.11 -5.88 18.45
CA HIS A 182 1.18 -5.76 19.14
C HIS A 182 2.25 -4.94 18.40
N LEU A 183 1.95 -4.46 17.19
CA LEU A 183 2.82 -3.48 16.53
C LEU A 183 2.79 -2.12 17.23
N LEU A 184 1.65 -1.79 17.85
CA LEU A 184 1.35 -0.44 18.36
C LEU A 184 0.96 -0.42 19.84
N ARG A 185 0.64 -1.59 20.40
CA ARG A 185 0.11 -1.75 21.75
C ARG A 185 0.93 -2.77 22.55
N PRO A 186 1.11 -2.56 23.88
CA PRO A 186 0.60 -1.44 24.67
C PRO A 186 1.35 -0.13 24.37
N SER A 187 0.60 0.96 24.15
CA SER A 187 1.16 2.24 23.70
C SER A 187 2.17 2.88 24.66
N PRO A 188 2.08 2.71 26.01
CA PRO A 188 3.09 3.26 26.91
C PRO A 188 4.48 2.63 26.75
N ALA A 189 4.56 1.40 26.21
CA ALA A 189 5.82 0.69 25.99
C ALA A 189 6.32 0.84 24.55
N VAL A 190 5.45 0.67 23.55
CA VAL A 190 5.85 0.63 22.14
C VAL A 190 6.18 2.02 21.58
N ARG A 191 5.31 3.00 21.78
CA ARG A 191 5.49 4.43 21.42
C ARG A 191 5.98 4.70 19.98
N TRP A 192 5.50 3.95 18.99
CA TRP A 192 5.92 4.13 17.59
C TRP A 192 4.93 4.92 16.72
N ASP A 193 3.65 4.57 16.72
CA ASP A 193 2.59 5.25 15.96
C ASP A 193 1.31 5.34 16.80
N ASP A 194 0.28 6.04 16.30
CA ASP A 194 -1.01 6.13 16.99
C ASP A 194 -1.67 4.74 17.06
N PRO A 195 -2.04 4.24 18.26
CA PRO A 195 -2.57 2.88 18.43
C PRO A 195 -3.99 2.69 17.89
N LEU A 196 -4.69 3.78 17.53
CA LEU A 196 -6.06 3.78 17.02
C LEU A 196 -6.16 4.31 15.59
N ASN A 197 -5.26 5.20 15.16
CA ASN A 197 -5.21 5.78 13.83
C ASN A 197 -3.78 5.81 13.26
N PRO A 198 -3.12 4.64 13.12
CA PRO A 198 -1.76 4.58 12.60
C PRO A 198 -1.72 4.95 11.12
N THR A 199 -0.57 5.43 10.66
CA THR A 199 -0.36 5.88 9.27
C THR A 199 0.95 5.39 8.67
N LYS A 200 1.92 4.97 9.47
CA LYS A 200 3.30 4.76 9.00
C LYS A 200 3.47 3.59 8.05
N VAL A 201 2.82 2.45 8.33
CA VAL A 201 2.88 1.29 7.43
C VAL A 201 2.13 1.60 6.13
N GLU A 202 1.02 2.32 6.19
CA GLU A 202 0.28 2.74 5.00
C GLU A 202 1.07 3.75 4.16
N ALA A 203 1.78 4.69 4.81
CA ALA A 203 2.67 5.61 4.13
C ALA A 203 3.81 4.88 3.41
N LEU A 204 4.35 3.80 3.99
CA LEU A 204 5.29 2.92 3.30
C LEU A 204 4.66 2.28 2.07
N ILE A 205 3.49 1.64 2.20
CA ILE A 205 2.78 1.00 1.07
C ILE A 205 2.46 2.00 -0.05
N ALA A 206 2.02 3.21 0.31
CA ALA A 206 1.77 4.29 -0.64
C ALA A 206 3.07 4.71 -1.36
N ALA A 207 4.20 4.77 -0.65
CA ALA A 207 5.50 5.07 -1.25
C ALA A 207 5.95 3.98 -2.24
N LEU A 208 5.52 2.72 -2.08
CA LEU A 208 5.76 1.64 -3.04
C LEU A 208 4.92 1.76 -4.33
N GLY A 209 4.02 2.75 -4.40
CA GLY A 209 3.19 3.07 -5.55
C GLY A 209 1.77 2.48 -5.52
N ALA A 210 1.39 1.77 -4.47
CA ALA A 210 0.04 1.23 -4.31
C ALA A 210 -0.94 2.26 -3.76
N THR A 211 -2.22 2.08 -4.06
CA THR A 211 -3.32 2.77 -3.38
C THR A 211 -3.65 2.04 -2.09
N VAL A 212 -3.56 2.73 -0.96
CA VAL A 212 -3.97 2.16 0.34
C VAL A 212 -5.48 2.19 0.47
N VAL A 213 -6.07 1.03 0.78
CA VAL A 213 -7.52 0.91 1.02
C VAL A 213 -7.81 1.05 2.51
N ASP A 214 -8.66 2.02 2.86
CA ASP A 214 -9.24 2.12 4.19
C ASP A 214 -10.48 1.22 4.32
N TYR A 215 -10.68 0.63 5.50
CA TYR A 215 -11.76 -0.34 5.73
C TYR A 215 -12.15 -0.39 7.21
N ALA A 216 -13.43 -0.67 7.48
CA ALA A 216 -14.04 -0.47 8.78
C ALA A 216 -13.40 -1.30 9.91
N THR A 217 -12.95 -2.51 9.58
CA THR A 217 -12.37 -3.44 10.55
C THR A 217 -10.85 -3.30 10.70
N LYS A 218 -10.20 -2.28 10.12
CA LYS A 218 -8.74 -2.08 10.09
C LYS A 218 -8.04 -2.37 11.41
N MET A 219 -8.45 -1.67 12.46
CA MET A 219 -7.82 -1.76 13.78
C MET A 219 -8.35 -2.89 14.68
N GLN A 220 -9.28 -3.71 14.19
CA GLN A 220 -9.76 -4.88 14.89
C GLN A 220 -8.70 -6.00 14.90
N CYS A 221 -8.66 -6.75 16.02
CA CYS A 221 -7.78 -7.90 16.19
C CYS A 221 -8.09 -9.00 15.16
N CYS A 222 -7.08 -9.78 14.80
CA CYS A 222 -7.26 -10.96 13.93
C CYS A 222 -7.93 -12.15 14.63
N GLY A 223 -7.95 -12.16 15.97
CA GLY A 223 -8.56 -13.23 16.77
C GLY A 223 -7.73 -14.51 16.91
N ASN A 224 -6.48 -14.53 16.43
CA ASN A 224 -5.63 -15.73 16.45
C ASN A 224 -5.44 -16.33 17.86
N ALA A 225 -5.32 -15.49 18.89
CA ALA A 225 -5.08 -15.96 20.26
C ALA A 225 -6.23 -16.81 20.83
N LEU A 226 -7.47 -16.66 20.33
CA LEU A 226 -8.61 -17.46 20.78
C LEU A 226 -8.43 -18.96 20.48
N ASP A 227 -7.74 -19.27 19.37
CA ASP A 227 -7.47 -20.65 18.99
C ASP A 227 -6.65 -21.39 20.06
N ARG A 228 -5.77 -20.66 20.76
CA ARG A 228 -4.90 -21.21 21.82
C ARG A 228 -5.63 -21.60 23.09
N VAL A 229 -6.87 -21.11 23.27
CA VAL A 229 -7.71 -21.41 24.45
C VAL A 229 -8.90 -22.29 24.08
N GLY A 230 -8.88 -22.93 22.90
CA GLY A 230 -9.95 -23.82 22.43
C GLY A 230 -11.13 -23.10 21.77
N GLU A 231 -11.11 -21.78 21.66
CA GLU A 231 -12.17 -20.96 21.06
C GLU A 231 -11.98 -20.82 19.54
N ARG A 232 -11.85 -21.96 18.86
CA ARG A 232 -11.57 -22.05 17.41
C ARG A 232 -12.62 -21.31 16.57
N GLU A 233 -13.89 -21.50 16.90
CA GLU A 233 -15.01 -20.87 16.19
C GLU A 233 -14.97 -19.35 16.33
N GLY A 234 -14.74 -18.87 17.55
CA GLY A 234 -14.53 -17.44 17.82
C GLY A 234 -13.35 -16.89 17.02
N SER A 235 -12.21 -17.59 17.01
CA SER A 235 -11.04 -17.20 16.22
C SER A 235 -11.36 -17.04 14.74
N LEU A 236 -12.06 -18.02 14.15
CA LEU A 236 -12.48 -17.98 12.74
C LEU A 236 -13.51 -16.88 12.48
N ALA A 237 -14.39 -16.56 13.43
CA ALA A 237 -15.35 -15.47 13.28
C ALA A 237 -14.67 -14.10 13.13
N PHE A 238 -13.56 -13.85 13.84
CA PHE A 238 -12.75 -12.64 13.66
C PHE A 238 -12.09 -12.59 12.28
N ALA A 239 -11.50 -13.70 11.83
CA ALA A 239 -10.90 -13.79 10.50
C ALA A 239 -11.94 -13.53 9.41
N ARG A 240 -13.07 -14.26 9.46
CA ARG A 240 -14.21 -14.11 8.55
C ARG A 240 -14.68 -12.67 8.47
N ARG A 241 -14.93 -12.02 9.61
CA ARG A 241 -15.43 -10.64 9.65
C ARG A 241 -14.51 -9.68 8.89
N LYS A 242 -13.19 -9.79 9.06
CA LYS A 242 -12.24 -8.92 8.37
C LYS A 242 -12.14 -9.26 6.88
N LEU A 243 -12.06 -10.55 6.52
CA LEU A 243 -11.95 -10.98 5.12
C LEU A 243 -13.18 -10.56 4.31
N MET A 244 -14.38 -10.67 4.87
CA MET A 244 -15.62 -10.21 4.22
C MET A 244 -15.66 -8.69 4.04
N ASP A 245 -15.18 -7.93 5.04
CA ASP A 245 -15.05 -6.47 4.93
C ASP A 245 -14.06 -6.10 3.81
N LEU A 246 -12.91 -6.78 3.75
CA LEU A 246 -11.91 -6.57 2.71
C LEU A 246 -12.45 -6.86 1.29
N MET A 247 -13.16 -7.97 1.11
CA MET A 247 -13.80 -8.31 -0.16
C MET A 247 -14.85 -7.26 -0.59
N GLY A 248 -15.53 -6.63 0.37
CA GLY A 248 -16.46 -5.53 0.11
C GLY A 248 -15.80 -4.20 -0.28
N ASN A 249 -14.48 -4.07 -0.17
CA ASN A 249 -13.72 -2.84 -0.45
C ASN A 249 -12.79 -2.95 -1.68
N ASP A 250 -12.94 -4.01 -2.48
CA ASP A 250 -12.18 -4.24 -3.72
C ASP A 250 -10.67 -4.17 -3.49
N VAL A 251 -10.15 -5.04 -2.62
CA VAL A 251 -8.72 -5.12 -2.30
C VAL A 251 -8.05 -6.19 -3.16
N ASP A 252 -6.84 -5.91 -3.63
CA ASP A 252 -6.03 -6.87 -4.38
C ASP A 252 -5.22 -7.78 -3.45
N ALA A 253 -4.83 -7.26 -2.28
CA ALA A 253 -4.14 -8.02 -1.25
C ALA A 253 -4.29 -7.38 0.13
N LEU A 254 -4.16 -8.21 1.16
CA LEU A 254 -3.95 -7.81 2.55
C LEU A 254 -2.47 -7.93 2.90
N VAL A 255 -1.85 -6.84 3.29
CA VAL A 255 -0.49 -6.85 3.85
C VAL A 255 -0.53 -7.01 5.36
N VAL A 256 0.25 -7.95 5.87
CA VAL A 256 0.46 -8.20 7.30
C VAL A 256 1.92 -7.99 7.70
N VAL A 257 2.14 -7.72 8.98
CA VAL A 257 3.47 -7.51 9.58
C VAL A 257 3.71 -8.43 10.80
N CYS A 258 2.95 -9.52 10.91
CA CYS A 258 3.06 -10.47 12.01
C CYS A 258 2.80 -11.90 11.54
N PRO A 259 3.63 -12.89 11.90
CA PRO A 259 3.44 -14.28 11.46
C PRO A 259 2.15 -14.89 12.01
N SER A 260 1.71 -14.51 13.22
CA SER A 260 0.42 -14.98 13.77
C SER A 260 -0.77 -14.40 13.01
N CYS A 261 -0.67 -13.15 12.53
CA CYS A 261 -1.69 -12.55 11.67
C CYS A 261 -1.68 -13.18 10.28
N PHE A 262 -0.50 -13.46 9.73
CA PHE A 262 -0.35 -14.20 8.47
C PHE A 262 -1.04 -15.56 8.57
N GLN A 263 -0.71 -16.38 9.57
CA GLN A 263 -1.38 -17.65 9.83
C GLN A 263 -2.91 -17.51 9.91
N GLN A 264 -3.38 -16.42 10.52
CA GLN A 264 -4.81 -16.20 10.72
C GLN A 264 -5.57 -15.84 9.45
N PHE A 265 -4.93 -15.12 8.52
CA PHE A 265 -5.58 -14.69 7.29
C PHE A 265 -5.24 -15.60 6.11
N ASP A 266 -4.06 -16.21 6.03
CA ASP A 266 -3.71 -17.13 4.96
C ASP A 266 -4.18 -18.57 5.28
N LEU A 267 -3.53 -19.26 6.22
CA LEU A 267 -3.82 -20.68 6.49
C LEU A 267 -5.29 -20.96 6.86
N ASN A 268 -5.89 -20.05 7.64
CA ASN A 268 -7.25 -20.24 8.14
C ASN A 268 -8.35 -19.93 7.11
N GLN A 269 -8.04 -19.28 5.98
CA GLN A 269 -8.99 -19.17 4.86
C GLN A 269 -9.39 -20.55 4.35
N ALA A 270 -8.48 -21.53 4.36
CA ALA A 270 -8.81 -22.90 3.97
C ALA A 270 -9.90 -23.54 4.84
N ALA A 271 -10.00 -23.15 6.11
CA ALA A 271 -11.07 -23.65 6.98
C ALA A 271 -12.44 -23.02 6.60
N LEU A 272 -12.45 -21.73 6.26
CA LEU A 272 -13.64 -21.00 5.80
C LEU A 272 -14.10 -21.50 4.42
N GLN A 273 -13.17 -21.71 3.49
CA GLN A 273 -13.43 -22.28 2.17
C GLN A 273 -14.03 -23.70 2.27
N ARG A 274 -13.53 -24.54 3.20
CA ARG A 274 -14.13 -25.86 3.47
C ARG A 274 -15.55 -25.76 4.03
N ALA A 275 -15.88 -24.67 4.72
CA ALA A 275 -17.24 -24.34 5.14
C ALA A 275 -18.10 -23.76 3.99
N LYS A 276 -17.59 -23.77 2.76
CA LYS A 276 -18.21 -23.24 1.53
C LYS A 276 -18.46 -21.74 1.57
N GLU A 277 -17.65 -21.02 2.34
CA GLU A 277 -17.60 -19.56 2.26
C GLU A 277 -16.71 -19.15 1.09
N ASP A 278 -17.19 -18.20 0.30
CA ASP A 278 -16.43 -17.61 -0.80
C ASP A 278 -15.46 -16.58 -0.23
N VAL A 279 -14.28 -17.04 0.17
CA VAL A 279 -13.17 -16.18 0.65
C VAL A 279 -11.89 -16.56 -0.06
N ASN A 280 -11.25 -15.59 -0.68
CA ASN A 280 -10.02 -15.77 -1.43
C ASN A 280 -9.20 -14.47 -1.50
N VAL A 281 -8.92 -13.87 -0.35
CA VAL A 281 -8.13 -12.63 -0.28
C VAL A 281 -6.64 -13.01 -0.24
N PRO A 282 -5.82 -12.59 -1.22
CA PRO A 282 -4.38 -12.79 -1.16
C PRO A 282 -3.78 -12.10 0.07
N VAL A 283 -2.89 -12.79 0.79
CA VAL A 283 -2.24 -12.25 1.98
C VAL A 283 -0.74 -12.23 1.75
N LEU A 284 -0.12 -11.06 1.86
CA LEU A 284 1.32 -10.91 1.72
C LEU A 284 1.93 -10.38 3.03
N TYR A 285 3.11 -10.88 3.36
CA TYR A 285 3.95 -10.23 4.36
C TYR A 285 4.56 -8.96 3.79
N LEU A 286 4.77 -7.95 4.65
CA LEU A 286 5.37 -6.69 4.21
C LEU A 286 6.75 -6.89 3.52
N SER A 287 7.56 -7.84 4.00
CA SER A 287 8.84 -8.18 3.38
C SER A 287 8.67 -8.80 1.99
N GLU A 288 7.67 -9.67 1.79
CA GLU A 288 7.39 -10.30 0.50
C GLU A 288 6.99 -9.25 -0.53
N LEU A 289 6.09 -8.34 -0.16
CA LEU A 289 5.67 -7.25 -1.05
C LEU A 289 6.86 -6.38 -1.46
N ILE A 290 7.72 -6.00 -0.52
CA ILE A 290 8.89 -5.16 -0.82
C ILE A 290 9.89 -5.94 -1.70
N ALA A 291 10.16 -7.20 -1.39
CA ALA A 291 11.06 -8.05 -2.18
C ALA A 291 10.56 -8.22 -3.64
N LEU A 292 9.26 -8.46 -3.83
CA LEU A 292 8.64 -8.49 -5.17
C LEU A 292 8.90 -7.16 -5.91
N GLY A 293 8.66 -6.02 -5.25
CA GLY A 293 8.87 -4.71 -5.85
C GLY A 293 10.34 -4.42 -6.20
N MET A 294 11.28 -4.94 -5.41
CA MET A 294 12.73 -4.87 -5.68
C MET A 294 13.19 -5.83 -6.79
N GLY A 295 12.27 -6.66 -7.30
CA GLY A 295 12.44 -7.51 -8.48
C GLY A 295 12.88 -8.94 -8.16
N HIS A 296 12.67 -9.41 -6.94
CA HIS A 296 12.77 -10.83 -6.62
C HIS A 296 11.55 -11.58 -7.17
N SER A 297 11.78 -12.80 -7.64
CA SER A 297 10.70 -13.63 -8.19
C SER A 297 9.85 -14.26 -7.10
N ALA A 298 8.60 -14.58 -7.41
CA ALA A 298 7.69 -15.31 -6.51
C ALA A 298 8.28 -16.66 -6.07
N GLU A 299 8.98 -17.36 -6.97
CA GLU A 299 9.67 -18.62 -6.70
C GLU A 299 10.85 -18.43 -5.73
N GLU A 300 11.68 -17.40 -5.94
CA GLU A 300 12.81 -17.12 -5.04
C GLU A 300 12.35 -16.80 -3.61
N ILE A 301 11.22 -16.10 -3.48
CA ILE A 301 10.63 -15.75 -2.19
C ILE A 301 9.99 -16.99 -1.52
N GLY A 302 9.41 -17.90 -2.32
CA GLY A 302 8.68 -19.07 -1.83
C GLY A 302 7.18 -18.81 -1.64
N LEU A 303 6.57 -18.01 -2.52
CA LEU A 303 5.14 -17.67 -2.43
C LEU A 303 4.22 -18.88 -2.73
N ASP A 304 4.74 -19.93 -3.34
CA ASP A 304 4.04 -21.22 -3.54
C ASP A 304 3.73 -21.95 -2.22
N MET A 305 4.41 -21.57 -1.13
CA MET A 305 4.15 -22.08 0.22
C MET A 305 2.93 -21.46 0.90
N HIS A 306 2.33 -20.42 0.32
CA HIS A 306 1.09 -19.82 0.82
C HIS A 306 -0.07 -20.79 0.69
N ARG A 307 -1.03 -20.71 1.61
CA ARG A 307 -2.23 -21.56 1.53
C ARG A 307 -3.22 -21.01 0.52
N VAL A 308 -3.33 -19.69 0.42
CA VAL A 308 -4.14 -19.00 -0.58
C VAL A 308 -3.21 -18.57 -1.71
N SER A 309 -3.57 -18.89 -2.95
CA SER A 309 -2.76 -18.50 -4.11
C SER A 309 -2.71 -16.97 -4.21
N VAL A 310 -1.50 -16.47 -4.45
CA VAL A 310 -1.24 -15.06 -4.74
C VAL A 310 -1.13 -14.79 -6.25
N ASP A 311 -1.34 -15.79 -7.09
CA ASP A 311 -1.27 -15.65 -8.56
C ASP A 311 -2.26 -14.59 -9.08
N PRO A 312 -3.52 -14.50 -8.60
CA PRO A 312 -4.42 -13.44 -9.05
C PRO A 312 -3.90 -12.03 -8.76
N PHE A 313 -3.14 -11.85 -7.67
CA PHE A 313 -2.49 -10.58 -7.36
C PHE A 313 -1.32 -10.31 -8.32
N LEU A 314 -0.50 -11.33 -8.62
CA LEU A 314 0.66 -11.21 -9.51
C LEU A 314 0.23 -10.93 -10.95
N GLU A 315 -0.76 -11.66 -11.47
CA GLU A 315 -1.34 -11.48 -12.81
C GLU A 315 -1.90 -10.06 -12.96
N LYS A 316 -2.77 -9.64 -12.03
CA LYS A 316 -3.31 -8.28 -12.04
C LYS A 316 -2.21 -7.22 -11.96
N TRP A 317 -1.16 -7.46 -11.17
CA TRP A 317 -0.05 -6.52 -11.06
C TRP A 317 0.78 -6.42 -12.35
N ASP A 318 0.95 -7.52 -13.08
CA ASP A 318 1.56 -7.52 -14.43
C ASP A 318 0.70 -6.74 -15.43
N ASP A 319 -0.61 -6.98 -15.44
CA ASP A 319 -1.56 -6.24 -16.29
C ASP A 319 -1.49 -4.74 -16.01
N ARG A 320 -1.44 -4.34 -14.73
CA ARG A 320 -1.27 -2.92 -14.35
C ARG A 320 0.03 -2.31 -14.82
N GLN A 321 1.12 -3.08 -14.95
CA GLN A 321 2.34 -2.53 -15.56
C GLN A 321 2.15 -2.29 -17.07
N ALA A 322 1.47 -3.20 -17.77
CA ALA A 322 1.15 -3.02 -19.18
C ALA A 322 0.24 -1.79 -19.38
N ASP A 323 -0.79 -1.65 -18.54
CA ASP A 323 -1.68 -0.49 -18.54
C ASP A 323 -0.93 0.81 -18.29
N LYS A 324 0.05 0.82 -17.38
CA LYS A 324 0.86 2.00 -17.10
C LYS A 324 1.63 2.48 -18.35
N VAL A 325 2.22 1.53 -19.09
CA VAL A 325 2.94 1.83 -20.34
C VAL A 325 1.97 2.30 -21.42
N ARG A 326 0.82 1.62 -21.57
CA ARG A 326 -0.25 2.00 -22.49
C ARG A 326 -0.76 3.41 -22.18
N LEU A 327 -1.07 3.72 -20.92
CA LEU A 327 -1.54 5.03 -20.49
C LEU A 327 -0.54 6.15 -20.84
N ALA A 328 0.76 5.92 -20.56
CA ALA A 328 1.82 6.88 -20.88
C ALA A 328 2.02 7.10 -22.39
N SER A 329 1.66 6.12 -23.22
CA SER A 329 1.67 6.26 -24.68
C SER A 329 0.48 7.05 -25.23
N LEU A 330 -0.65 7.05 -24.49
CA LEU A 330 -1.90 7.64 -24.91
C LEU A 330 -2.10 9.07 -24.38
N PHE A 331 -1.53 9.37 -23.21
CA PHE A 331 -1.76 10.63 -22.50
C PHE A 331 -0.49 11.17 -21.84
N ASP A 332 -0.43 12.49 -21.66
CA ASP A 332 0.50 13.10 -20.73
C ASP A 332 0.02 12.86 -19.30
N VAL A 333 0.51 11.78 -18.69
CA VAL A 333 0.15 11.34 -17.33
C VAL A 333 0.48 12.40 -16.28
N SER A 334 1.52 13.22 -16.50
CA SER A 334 1.88 14.30 -15.57
C SER A 334 0.82 15.40 -15.57
N LEU A 335 0.37 15.81 -16.75
CA LEU A 335 -0.70 16.79 -16.89
C LEU A 335 -2.04 16.25 -16.40
N LEU A 336 -2.39 15.00 -16.72
CA LEU A 336 -3.60 14.36 -16.19
C LEU A 336 -3.62 14.33 -14.66
N SER A 337 -2.52 13.90 -14.04
CA SER A 337 -2.39 13.87 -12.58
C SER A 337 -2.55 15.25 -11.96
N LYS A 338 -1.94 16.29 -12.55
CA LYS A 338 -2.12 17.69 -12.09
C LYS A 338 -3.56 18.15 -12.20
N CYS A 339 -4.25 17.80 -13.30
CA CYS A 339 -5.64 18.16 -13.53
C CYS A 339 -6.56 17.54 -12.47
N VAL A 340 -6.43 16.23 -12.26
CA VAL A 340 -7.23 15.45 -11.30
C VAL A 340 -7.05 15.96 -9.87
N ASN A 341 -5.83 16.31 -9.47
CA ASN A 341 -5.55 16.78 -8.12
C ASN A 341 -6.05 18.21 -7.85
N CYS A 342 -6.13 19.06 -8.87
CA CYS A 342 -6.51 20.46 -8.69
C CYS A 342 -8.01 20.65 -8.47
N GLN A 343 -8.85 19.92 -9.23
CA GLN A 343 -10.32 19.96 -9.19
C GLN A 343 -10.99 21.35 -9.30
N ALA A 344 -10.24 22.43 -9.55
CA ALA A 344 -10.73 23.80 -9.43
C ALA A 344 -11.91 24.14 -10.37
N CYS A 345 -11.98 23.51 -11.54
CA CYS A 345 -13.04 23.75 -12.52
C CYS A 345 -14.21 22.76 -12.41
N LYS A 346 -14.21 21.85 -11.42
CA LYS A 346 -15.21 20.76 -11.30
C LYS A 346 -16.63 21.30 -11.22
N ASP A 347 -16.84 22.32 -10.40
CA ASP A 347 -18.17 22.88 -10.13
C ASP A 347 -18.70 23.81 -11.23
N ASP A 348 -17.84 24.17 -12.19
CA ASP A 348 -18.21 25.00 -13.34
C ASP A 348 -18.60 24.21 -14.58
N CYS A 349 -18.40 22.90 -14.58
CA CYS A 349 -18.80 22.04 -15.68
C CYS A 349 -20.33 22.13 -15.89
N PRO A 350 -20.80 22.58 -17.08
CA PRO A 350 -22.23 22.75 -17.33
C PRO A 350 -22.99 21.42 -17.27
N VAL A 351 -22.33 20.31 -17.62
CA VAL A 351 -22.92 18.97 -17.54
C VAL A 351 -23.14 18.58 -16.08
N CYS A 352 -22.15 18.76 -15.20
CA CYS A 352 -22.29 18.46 -13.78
C CYS A 352 -23.41 19.27 -13.12
N LYS A 353 -23.65 20.52 -13.57
CA LYS A 353 -24.74 21.38 -13.07
C LYS A 353 -26.13 20.84 -13.43
N VAL A 354 -26.26 20.14 -14.56
CA VAL A 354 -27.53 19.60 -15.06
C VAL A 354 -27.72 18.14 -14.67
N ASP A 355 -26.65 17.37 -14.66
CA ASP A 355 -26.59 15.95 -14.32
C ASP A 355 -25.53 15.72 -13.22
N PRO A 356 -25.95 15.72 -11.94
CA PRO A 356 -25.05 15.51 -10.80
C PRO A 356 -24.37 14.14 -10.79
N SER A 357 -24.87 13.16 -11.55
CA SER A 357 -24.25 11.82 -11.64
C SER A 357 -22.97 11.82 -12.48
N TYR A 358 -22.77 12.84 -13.32
CA TYR A 358 -21.57 12.96 -14.14
C TYR A 358 -20.40 13.50 -13.31
N GLN A 359 -19.40 12.64 -13.06
CA GLN A 359 -18.20 12.97 -12.29
C GLN A 359 -16.94 12.83 -13.18
N PRO A 360 -16.58 13.87 -13.97
CA PRO A 360 -15.46 13.77 -14.91
C PRO A 360 -14.12 13.53 -14.23
N THR A 361 -13.93 14.07 -13.02
CA THR A 361 -12.71 13.83 -12.24
C THR A 361 -12.58 12.37 -11.84
N GLU A 362 -13.68 11.71 -11.46
CA GLU A 362 -13.67 10.29 -11.07
C GLU A 362 -13.31 9.38 -12.26
N ILE A 363 -13.81 9.71 -13.46
CA ILE A 363 -13.44 9.01 -14.70
C ILE A 363 -11.92 9.11 -14.94
N MET A 364 -11.35 10.30 -14.78
CA MET A 364 -9.90 10.49 -14.93
C MET A 364 -9.10 9.85 -13.80
N GLU A 365 -9.61 9.80 -12.57
CA GLU A 365 -8.99 9.06 -11.47
C GLU A 365 -8.92 7.55 -11.77
N ARG A 366 -10.02 6.97 -12.27
CA ARG A 366 -10.05 5.56 -12.72
C ARG A 366 -9.05 5.31 -13.84
N LEU A 367 -8.95 6.24 -14.80
CA LEU A 367 -7.94 6.20 -15.85
C LEU A 367 -6.50 6.21 -15.28
N LEU A 368 -6.22 7.08 -14.29
CA LEU A 368 -4.92 7.14 -13.60
C LEU A 368 -4.64 5.93 -12.69
N ARG A 369 -5.63 5.08 -12.41
CA ARG A 369 -5.46 3.78 -11.73
C ARG A 369 -5.23 2.63 -12.72
N GLY A 370 -5.31 2.88 -14.02
CA GLY A 370 -5.13 1.88 -15.07
C GLY A 370 -6.41 1.18 -15.51
N GLU A 371 -7.59 1.62 -15.07
CA GLU A 371 -8.90 1.09 -15.52
C GLU A 371 -9.25 1.58 -16.94
N ILE A 372 -8.32 1.42 -17.90
CA ILE A 372 -8.41 2.03 -19.23
C ILE A 372 -9.63 1.48 -19.97
N ASP A 373 -9.76 0.17 -20.08
CA ASP A 373 -10.82 -0.45 -20.88
C ASP A 373 -12.21 -0.25 -20.24
N GLU A 374 -12.30 -0.29 -18.90
CA GLU A 374 -13.54 0.02 -18.19
C GLU A 374 -13.95 1.49 -18.34
N VAL A 375 -12.98 2.42 -18.43
CA VAL A 375 -13.25 3.82 -18.72
C VAL A 375 -13.70 4.00 -20.17
N LEU A 376 -13.07 3.33 -21.14
CA LEU A 376 -13.46 3.41 -22.55
C LEU A 376 -14.86 2.82 -22.82
N ALA A 377 -15.29 1.84 -22.02
CA ALA A 377 -16.62 1.28 -22.07
C ALA A 377 -17.69 2.11 -21.32
N ASP A 378 -17.28 3.09 -20.51
CA ASP A 378 -18.20 3.89 -19.68
C ASP A 378 -18.95 4.94 -20.53
N PRO A 379 -20.30 4.87 -20.62
CA PRO A 379 -21.08 5.86 -21.37
C PRO A 379 -20.93 7.30 -20.84
N GLN A 380 -20.49 7.48 -19.60
CA GLN A 380 -20.27 8.80 -19.01
C GLN A 380 -19.19 9.58 -19.78
N VAL A 381 -18.21 8.91 -20.41
CA VAL A 381 -17.19 9.57 -21.26
C VAL A 381 -17.83 10.46 -22.34
N TRP A 382 -18.96 10.02 -22.88
CA TRP A 382 -19.67 10.70 -23.96
C TRP A 382 -20.49 11.91 -23.52
N LYS A 383 -20.68 12.11 -22.21
CA LYS A 383 -21.37 13.29 -21.67
C LYS A 383 -20.52 14.56 -21.72
N CYS A 384 -19.20 14.44 -21.85
CA CYS A 384 -18.34 15.61 -22.03
C CYS A 384 -18.72 16.35 -23.33
N LEU A 385 -19.06 17.63 -23.22
CA LEU A 385 -19.48 18.44 -24.38
C LEU A 385 -18.31 19.04 -25.18
N GLU A 386 -17.07 18.87 -24.72
CA GLU A 386 -15.89 19.51 -25.32
C GLU A 386 -16.08 21.05 -25.49
N CYS A 387 -16.75 21.70 -24.53
CA CYS A 387 -17.00 23.14 -24.55
C CYS A 387 -15.80 24.00 -24.08
N TYR A 388 -14.71 23.36 -23.66
CA TYR A 388 -13.47 23.97 -23.18
C TYR A 388 -13.57 24.90 -21.96
N THR A 389 -14.72 24.97 -21.28
CA THR A 389 -14.88 25.76 -20.04
C THR A 389 -13.82 25.41 -18.99
N CYS A 390 -13.50 24.12 -18.85
CA CYS A 390 -12.45 23.66 -17.93
C CYS A 390 -11.05 24.19 -18.30
N GLN A 391 -10.76 24.42 -19.58
CA GLN A 391 -9.48 24.94 -20.03
C GLN A 391 -9.36 26.44 -19.75
N GLU A 392 -10.43 27.21 -20.01
CA GLU A 392 -10.46 28.66 -19.75
C GLU A 392 -10.38 29.00 -18.27
N LEU A 393 -10.93 28.14 -17.41
CA LEU A 393 -10.83 28.28 -15.95
C LEU A 393 -9.49 27.78 -15.39
N CYS A 394 -8.73 26.98 -16.15
CA CYS A 394 -7.49 26.39 -15.68
C CYS A 394 -6.33 27.40 -15.81
N PRO A 395 -5.68 27.81 -14.69
CA PRO A 395 -4.54 28.73 -14.75
C PRO A 395 -3.36 28.17 -15.56
N SER A 396 -3.26 26.85 -15.66
CA SER A 396 -2.21 26.14 -16.41
C SER A 396 -2.66 25.69 -17.81
N ARG A 397 -3.88 26.07 -18.24
CA ARG A 397 -4.48 25.71 -19.55
C ARG A 397 -4.46 24.22 -19.92
N ILE A 398 -4.49 23.35 -18.92
CA ILE A 398 -4.53 21.89 -19.11
C ILE A 398 -5.92 21.51 -19.64
N GLY A 399 -6.96 21.78 -18.84
CA GLY A 399 -8.34 21.41 -19.18
C GLY A 399 -8.57 19.89 -19.29
N MET A 400 -9.83 19.47 -19.23
CA MET A 400 -10.22 18.05 -19.39
C MET A 400 -10.69 17.74 -20.81
N ALA A 401 -11.05 18.76 -21.61
CA ALA A 401 -11.70 18.60 -22.90
C ALA A 401 -10.87 17.73 -23.87
N ASP A 402 -9.57 18.01 -23.99
CA ASP A 402 -8.69 17.23 -24.87
C ASP A 402 -8.51 15.78 -24.41
N ALA A 403 -8.43 15.55 -23.08
CA ALA A 403 -8.35 14.20 -22.53
C ALA A 403 -9.63 13.40 -22.83
N PHE A 404 -10.80 14.01 -22.64
CA PHE A 404 -12.08 13.37 -22.97
C PHE A 404 -12.28 13.17 -24.46
N ARG A 405 -11.82 14.09 -25.32
CA ARG A 405 -11.82 13.87 -26.77
C ARG A 405 -10.99 12.64 -27.12
N LYS A 406 -9.79 12.52 -26.55
CA LYS A 406 -8.93 11.35 -26.77
C LYS A 406 -9.58 10.05 -26.27
N LEU A 407 -10.27 10.07 -25.13
CA LEU A 407 -11.03 8.92 -24.64
C LEU A 407 -12.15 8.52 -25.61
N LYS A 408 -12.86 9.48 -26.20
CA LYS A 408 -13.89 9.19 -27.21
C LYS A 408 -13.31 8.58 -28.48
N GLU A 409 -12.18 9.10 -28.96
CA GLU A 409 -11.45 8.53 -30.11
C GLU A 409 -11.10 7.06 -29.85
N LEU A 410 -10.49 6.78 -28.69
CA LEU A 410 -10.11 5.43 -28.28
C LEU A 410 -11.32 4.50 -28.10
N ALA A 411 -12.44 5.00 -27.57
CA ALA A 411 -13.67 4.23 -27.45
C ALA A 411 -14.28 3.89 -28.81
N MET A 412 -14.17 4.78 -29.81
CA MET A 412 -14.58 4.48 -31.18
C MET A 412 -13.66 3.44 -31.83
N GLU A 413 -12.34 3.55 -31.65
CA GLU A 413 -11.36 2.56 -32.13
C GLU A 413 -11.59 1.17 -31.51
N ALA A 414 -11.95 1.12 -30.23
CA ALA A 414 -12.27 -0.11 -29.50
C ALA A 414 -13.69 -0.67 -29.80
N GLY A 415 -14.52 0.06 -30.55
CA GLY A 415 -15.90 -0.33 -30.85
C GLY A 415 -16.87 -0.23 -29.65
N THR A 416 -16.50 0.49 -28.58
CA THR A 416 -17.33 0.74 -27.40
C THR A 416 -18.10 2.06 -27.46
N GLY A 417 -17.89 2.85 -28.52
CA GLY A 417 -18.58 4.11 -28.74
C GLY A 417 -20.09 3.97 -29.06
N PRO A 418 -20.91 5.02 -28.85
CA PRO A 418 -22.33 5.02 -29.14
C PRO A 418 -22.63 4.86 -30.64
N GLU A 419 -23.58 4.00 -30.97
CA GLU A 419 -24.02 3.74 -32.35
C GLU A 419 -24.45 5.03 -33.07
N GLN A 420 -25.04 5.99 -32.35
CA GLN A 420 -25.48 7.27 -32.93
C GLN A 420 -24.32 8.09 -33.49
N VAL A 421 -23.14 8.00 -32.87
CA VAL A 421 -21.93 8.71 -33.31
C VAL A 421 -21.38 8.04 -34.57
N SER A 422 -21.28 6.71 -34.57
CA SER A 422 -20.86 5.93 -35.76
C SER A 422 -21.81 6.16 -36.94
N ALA A 423 -23.13 6.11 -36.72
CA ALA A 423 -24.13 6.33 -37.77
C ALA A 423 -24.08 7.76 -38.34
N ALA A 424 -23.84 8.77 -37.49
CA ALA A 424 -23.66 10.15 -37.94
C ALA A 424 -22.37 10.30 -38.76
N TYR A 425 -21.28 9.64 -38.35
CA TYR A 425 -20.02 9.63 -39.08
C TYR A 425 -20.14 8.94 -40.45
N ASP A 426 -20.87 7.82 -40.54
CA ASP A 426 -21.15 7.15 -41.82
C ASP A 426 -21.96 8.04 -42.77
N THR A 427 -22.93 8.78 -42.21
CA THR A 427 -23.71 9.76 -42.98
C THR A 427 -22.80 10.88 -43.50
N PHE A 428 -21.87 11.35 -42.66
CA PHE A 428 -20.88 12.35 -43.05
C PHE A 428 -19.94 11.82 -44.15
N ARG A 429 -19.38 10.61 -44.02
CA ARG A 429 -18.52 10.01 -45.05
C ARG A 429 -19.23 9.87 -46.40
N LYS A 430 -20.52 9.51 -46.40
CA LYS A 430 -21.31 9.30 -47.62
C LYS A 430 -21.77 10.61 -48.27
N THR A 431 -22.18 11.59 -47.48
CA THR A 431 -22.91 12.78 -47.98
C THR A 431 -22.13 14.09 -47.85
N GLY A 432 -21.05 14.08 -47.07
CA GLY A 432 -20.33 15.27 -46.62
C GLY A 432 -21.08 16.11 -45.59
N MET A 433 -22.21 15.62 -45.09
CA MET A 433 -23.10 16.36 -44.20
C MET A 433 -23.54 15.46 -43.03
N LEU A 434 -23.83 16.07 -41.88
CA LEU A 434 -24.35 15.36 -40.70
C LEU A 434 -25.88 15.24 -40.68
N GLY A 435 -26.57 15.77 -41.70
CA GLY A 435 -28.03 15.71 -41.77
C GLY A 435 -28.60 16.30 -43.07
N ALA A 436 -29.82 15.88 -43.40
CA ALA A 436 -30.53 16.34 -44.58
C ALA A 436 -31.07 17.77 -44.40
N PRO A 437 -31.06 18.59 -45.46
CA PRO A 437 -31.59 19.95 -45.39
C PRO A 437 -33.12 19.97 -45.26
N ARG A 438 -33.63 20.89 -44.44
CA ARG A 438 -35.08 21.10 -44.25
C ARG A 438 -35.65 22.02 -45.35
N GLU A 439 -35.72 21.52 -46.58
CA GLU A 439 -36.19 22.30 -47.75
C GLU A 439 -37.57 22.93 -47.57
N SER A 440 -38.49 22.23 -46.89
CA SER A 440 -39.81 22.76 -46.57
C SER A 440 -39.78 23.99 -45.67
N ALA A 441 -38.84 24.03 -44.70
CA ALA A 441 -38.64 25.20 -43.84
C ALA A 441 -37.97 26.35 -44.61
N ARG A 442 -37.01 26.04 -45.48
CA ARG A 442 -36.36 27.04 -46.35
C ARG A 442 -37.39 27.75 -47.24
N LYS A 443 -38.27 26.96 -47.89
CA LYS A 443 -39.35 27.48 -48.74
C LYS A 443 -40.32 28.37 -47.95
N LYS A 444 -40.70 27.99 -46.72
CA LYS A 444 -41.55 28.81 -45.84
C LYS A 444 -40.91 30.15 -45.47
N LEU A 445 -39.58 30.21 -45.39
CA LEU A 445 -38.81 31.42 -45.11
C LEU A 445 -38.42 32.22 -46.38
N GLY A 446 -38.87 31.80 -47.56
CA GLY A 446 -38.53 32.46 -48.84
C GLY A 446 -37.07 32.27 -49.28
N LEU A 447 -36.36 31.30 -48.71
CA LEU A 447 -34.98 30.99 -49.06
C LEU A 447 -34.91 30.08 -50.28
N ALA A 448 -33.95 30.33 -51.18
CA ALA A 448 -33.67 29.47 -52.32
C ALA A 448 -33.19 28.06 -51.87
N PRO A 449 -33.36 27.01 -52.72
CA PRO A 449 -32.80 25.69 -52.45
C PRO A 449 -31.29 25.73 -52.21
N LEU A 450 -30.76 24.80 -51.42
CA LEU A 450 -29.31 24.73 -51.23
C LEU A 450 -28.61 24.28 -52.52
N PRO A 451 -27.38 24.77 -52.78
CA PRO A 451 -26.51 24.19 -53.79
C PRO A 451 -26.24 22.70 -53.53
N ALA A 452 -25.90 21.95 -54.58
CA ALA A 452 -25.48 20.55 -54.45
C ALA A 452 -24.29 20.42 -53.49
N THR A 453 -24.27 19.36 -52.68
CA THR A 453 -23.17 19.12 -51.73
C THR A 453 -21.96 18.56 -52.46
N GLY A 454 -20.76 18.79 -51.90
CA GLY A 454 -19.51 18.18 -52.38
C GLY A 454 -19.30 16.74 -51.90
N GLY A 455 -20.37 16.00 -51.58
CA GLY A 455 -20.29 14.70 -50.90
C GLY A 455 -19.42 13.69 -51.64
N GLU A 456 -19.55 13.57 -52.96
CA GLU A 456 -18.73 12.67 -53.79
C GLU A 456 -17.24 13.06 -53.84
N ALA A 457 -16.94 14.36 -53.76
CA ALA A 457 -15.56 14.84 -53.72
C ALA A 457 -14.93 14.54 -52.35
N LEU A 458 -15.69 14.73 -51.26
CA LEU A 458 -15.24 14.37 -49.92
C LEU A 458 -15.10 12.84 -49.75
N ALA A 459 -16.05 12.06 -50.26
CA ALA A 459 -15.97 10.60 -50.21
C ALA A 459 -14.73 10.08 -50.93
N ARG A 460 -14.33 10.69 -52.06
CA ARG A 460 -13.06 10.40 -52.74
C ARG A 460 -11.83 10.84 -51.94
N LEU A 461 -11.90 11.97 -51.25
CA LEU A 461 -10.81 12.45 -50.40
C LEU A 461 -10.59 11.56 -49.16
N LEU A 462 -11.67 10.98 -48.63
CA LEU A 462 -11.66 10.13 -47.44
C LEU A 462 -11.67 8.63 -47.77
N ALA A 463 -11.58 8.24 -49.04
CA ALA A 463 -11.33 6.86 -49.43
C ALA A 463 -9.83 6.64 -49.22
N ASP A 464 -9.45 5.83 -48.24
CA ASP A 464 -8.05 5.57 -47.91
C ASP A 464 -7.29 5.00 -49.13
N ASP A 465 -6.04 5.43 -49.36
CA ASP A 465 -5.07 4.86 -50.32
C ASP A 465 -4.62 3.41 -49.94
N SER A 466 -5.43 2.66 -49.19
CA SER A 466 -5.07 1.36 -48.60
C SER A 466 -5.36 0.14 -49.48
N GLU A 467 -5.62 0.32 -50.78
CA GLU A 467 -5.73 -0.76 -51.79
C GLU A 467 -4.61 -0.67 -52.86
N GLY A 468 -3.41 -0.23 -52.48
CA GLY A 468 -2.29 -0.06 -53.40
C GLY A 468 -0.97 -0.61 -52.87
N ASP A 469 -0.88 -1.94 -52.69
CA ASP A 469 0.33 -2.76 -52.84
C ASP A 469 -0.05 -4.23 -52.56
N GLU A 470 -0.59 -4.92 -53.56
CA GLU A 470 -0.55 -6.39 -53.71
C GLU A 470 0.21 -6.78 -54.97
#